data_AF-A0A178ZM01-F1
#
_entry.id   AF-A0A178ZM01-F1
#
_cell.length_a   1.000
_cell.length_b   1.000
_cell.length_c   1.000
_cell.angle_alpha   90.00
_cell.angle_beta   90.00
_cell.angle_gamma   90.00
#
_symmetry.space_group_name_H-M   'P 1'
#
loop_
_entity.id
_entity.type
_entity.pdbx_description
1 polymer ?
#
loop_
_entity_poly.entity_id
_entity_poly.type
_entity_poly.pdbx_seq_one_letter_code
_entity_poly.pdbx_strand_id
1 'polypeptide(L)'
;MRPSRALLLPLRRQSGIQLTLFTRANCGLCDVAKARIGEFMANSKSNSTKDISNNTTTATDKQQQQQLDTRRIIHYAEIDIMDPAQAKWRDVYEFDVPVLHVDRRVSRVKGQHDGVDG
;
A
#
# COMPACT_ATOMS: atom_id res chain seq x y z
N MET A 1 -28.05 -2.97 39.35
CA MET A 1 -28.05 -2.70 37.90
C MET A 1 -26.67 -2.15 37.54
N ARG A 2 -25.84 -2.93 36.84
CA ARG A 2 -24.50 -2.51 36.42
C ARG A 2 -24.57 -2.15 34.93
N PRO A 3 -24.29 -0.92 34.50
CA PRO A 3 -24.21 -0.63 33.08
C PRO A 3 -22.96 -1.32 32.55
N SER A 4 -23.19 -2.23 31.59
CA SER A 4 -22.15 -3.00 30.91
C SER A 4 -21.12 -2.05 30.29
N ARG A 5 -19.88 -2.08 30.78
CA ARG A 5 -18.72 -1.43 30.16
C ARG A 5 -18.48 -2.11 28.83
N ALA A 6 -18.98 -1.53 27.74
CA ALA A 6 -18.55 -1.90 26.40
C ALA A 6 -17.03 -1.72 26.34
N LEU A 7 -16.32 -2.81 26.07
CA LEU A 7 -14.89 -2.82 25.83
C LEU A 7 -14.64 -1.99 24.56
N LEU A 8 -14.20 -0.74 24.74
CA LEU A 8 -13.55 0.04 23.68
C LEU A 8 -12.24 -0.68 23.33
N LEU A 9 -12.31 -1.64 22.40
CA LEU A 9 -11.13 -2.14 21.72
C LEU A 9 -10.43 -0.92 21.09
N PRO A 10 -9.12 -0.74 21.28
CA PRO A 10 -8.41 0.34 20.62
C PRO A 10 -8.58 0.13 19.11
N LEU A 11 -9.20 1.10 18.42
CA LEU A 11 -9.15 1.13 16.97
C LEU A 11 -7.66 1.19 16.59
N ARG A 12 -7.08 0.04 16.25
CA ARG A 12 -5.75 -0.04 15.65
C ARG A 12 -5.85 0.78 14.37
N ARG A 13 -5.33 2.00 14.41
CA ARG A 13 -5.24 2.89 13.25
C ARG A 13 -4.27 2.25 12.26
N GLN A 14 -4.79 1.42 11.36
CA GLN A 14 -3.98 0.87 10.29
C GLN A 14 -3.47 2.04 9.44
N SER A 15 -2.16 2.24 9.44
CA SER A 15 -1.50 3.17 8.55
C SER A 15 -1.13 2.41 7.28
N GLY A 16 -1.83 2.69 6.19
CA GLY A 16 -1.44 2.28 4.86
C GLY A 16 -0.48 3.29 4.21
N ILE A 17 0.14 2.90 3.11
CA ILE A 17 0.93 3.77 2.25
C ILE A 17 0.29 3.74 0.86
N GLN A 18 0.24 4.89 0.18
CA GLN A 18 -0.12 4.99 -1.23
C GLN A 18 1.10 5.39 -2.04
N LEU A 19 1.42 4.55 -3.00
CA LEU A 19 2.39 4.82 -4.04
C LEU A 19 1.63 5.25 -5.29
N THR A 20 1.99 6.40 -5.85
CA THR A 20 1.43 6.87 -7.12
C THR A 20 2.57 7.17 -8.08
N LEU A 21 2.70 6.37 -9.13
CA LEU A 21 3.71 6.55 -10.16
C LEU A 21 3.13 7.35 -11.33
N PHE A 22 3.73 8.51 -11.61
CA PHE A 22 3.46 9.29 -12.81
C PHE A 22 4.38 8.82 -13.92
N THR A 23 3.78 8.44 -15.05
CA THR A 23 4.43 7.78 -16.18
C THR A 23 3.91 8.38 -17.49
N ARG A 24 4.57 8.07 -18.60
CA ARG A 24 4.03 8.29 -19.95
C ARG A 24 4.33 7.11 -20.87
N ALA A 25 3.64 7.03 -22.00
CA ALA A 25 3.95 6.09 -23.07
C ALA A 25 5.33 6.38 -23.69
N ASN A 26 5.95 5.36 -24.29
CA ASN A 26 7.23 5.47 -25.00
C ASN A 26 8.37 6.05 -24.15
N CYS A 27 8.40 5.71 -22.86
CA CYS A 27 9.38 6.20 -21.89
C CYS A 27 10.11 5.01 -21.24
N GLY A 28 11.34 4.75 -21.69
CA GLY A 28 12.13 3.60 -21.20
C GLY A 28 12.43 3.66 -19.70
N LEU A 29 12.65 4.86 -19.14
CA LEU A 29 12.82 5.04 -17.69
C LEU A 29 11.54 4.70 -16.92
N CYS A 30 10.38 5.01 -17.50
CA CYS A 30 9.09 4.71 -16.91
C CYS A 30 8.82 3.20 -16.90
N ASP A 31 9.19 2.48 -17.96
CA ASP A 31 9.05 1.02 -18.02
C ASP A 31 9.93 0.33 -16.96
N VAL A 32 11.17 0.79 -16.80
CA VAL A 32 12.07 0.28 -15.74
C VAL A 32 11.50 0.56 -14.35
N ALA A 33 10.99 1.78 -14.11
CA ALA A 33 10.38 2.13 -12.83
C ALA A 33 9.18 1.24 -12.48
N LYS A 34 8.29 0.99 -13.44
CA LYS A 34 7.14 0.08 -13.29
C LYS A 34 7.58 -1.34 -12.94
N ALA A 35 8.58 -1.87 -13.63
CA ALA A 35 9.10 -3.22 -13.37
C ALA A 35 9.62 -3.35 -11.93
N ARG A 36 10.43 -2.39 -11.47
CA ARG A 36 10.99 -2.39 -10.10
C ARG A 36 9.92 -2.27 -9.02
N ILE A 37 8.92 -1.41 -9.23
CA ILE A 37 7.81 -1.28 -8.29
C ILE A 37 6.95 -2.55 -8.30
N GLY A 38 6.74 -3.18 -9.46
CA GLY A 38 6.07 -4.48 -9.58
C GLY A 38 6.76 -5.57 -8.78
N GLU A 39 8.09 -5.70 -8.89
CA GLU A 39 8.91 -6.62 -8.08
C GLU A 39 8.74 -6.36 -6.58
N PHE A 40 8.83 -5.09 -6.17
CA PHE A 40 8.64 -4.69 -4.78
C PHE A 40 7.26 -5.04 -4.23
N MET A 41 6.20 -4.80 -5.01
CA MET A 41 4.82 -5.12 -4.62
C MET A 41 4.57 -6.62 -4.56
N ALA A 42 5.23 -7.43 -5.40
CA ALA A 42 5.16 -8.89 -5.34
C ALA A 42 5.85 -9.44 -4.08
N ASN A 43 7.06 -8.95 -3.78
CA ASN A 43 7.83 -9.33 -2.59
C ASN A 43 7.16 -8.85 -1.28
N SER A 44 6.41 -7.75 -1.33
CA SER A 44 5.68 -7.23 -0.16
C SER A 44 4.46 -8.07 0.23
N LYS A 45 3.91 -8.88 -0.70
CA LYS A 45 2.76 -9.77 -0.46
C LYS A 45 3.15 -11.15 0.07
N SER A 46 4.43 -11.55 -0.05
CA SER A 46 4.85 -12.95 0.02
C SER A 46 5.15 -13.52 1.40
N ASN A 47 4.93 -12.81 2.52
CA ASN A 47 5.09 -13.44 3.84
C ASN A 47 3.84 -13.45 4.72
N SER A 48 2.63 -13.47 4.14
CA SER A 48 1.40 -13.70 4.91
C SER A 48 0.55 -14.89 4.43
N THR A 49 0.79 -15.49 3.26
CA THR A 49 0.09 -16.73 2.85
C THR A 49 0.80 -17.46 1.72
N LYS A 50 1.95 -18.11 2.00
CA LYS A 50 2.50 -19.12 1.07
C LYS A 50 3.32 -20.20 1.76
N ASP A 51 2.79 -20.74 2.87
CA ASP A 51 3.17 -22.09 3.30
C ASP A 51 2.16 -23.10 2.73
N ILE A 52 2.11 -23.21 1.40
CA ILE A 52 1.65 -24.45 0.75
C ILE A 52 2.88 -25.05 0.07
N SER A 53 3.49 -25.96 0.84
CA SER A 53 4.09 -27.21 0.42
C SER A 53 5.22 -27.17 -0.61
N ASN A 54 6.44 -27.15 -0.08
CA ASN A 54 7.44 -28.15 -0.43
C ASN A 54 8.35 -28.40 0.78
N ASN A 55 7.90 -29.38 1.56
CA ASN A 55 8.62 -30.13 2.58
C ASN A 55 10.10 -30.43 2.22
N THR A 56 11.03 -29.97 3.05
CA THR A 56 12.13 -30.81 3.56
C THR A 56 12.52 -30.28 4.93
N THR A 57 11.90 -30.85 5.94
CA THR A 57 12.14 -30.58 7.36
C THR A 57 13.40 -31.30 7.79
N THR A 58 14.46 -30.58 8.15
CA THR A 58 15.43 -31.10 9.13
C THR A 58 15.16 -30.36 10.42
N ALA A 59 14.75 -31.14 11.43
CA ALA A 59 14.32 -30.66 12.72
C ALA A 59 15.49 -30.12 13.52
N THR A 60 15.38 -28.88 14.00
CA THR A 60 15.74 -28.47 15.37
C THR A 60 15.17 -27.07 15.65
N ASP A 61 14.65 -26.92 16.87
CA ASP A 61 14.43 -25.69 17.63
C ASP A 61 13.19 -24.83 17.32
N LYS A 62 12.09 -25.31 17.90
CA LYS A 62 11.01 -24.48 18.42
C LYS A 62 11.57 -23.55 19.51
N GLN A 63 11.66 -22.24 19.25
CA GLN A 63 11.30 -21.21 20.22
C GLN A 63 11.22 -19.82 19.56
N GLN A 64 10.04 -19.21 19.71
CA GLN A 64 9.74 -17.78 19.58
C GLN A 64 9.89 -17.12 18.21
N GLN A 65 8.77 -17.01 17.49
CA GLN A 65 8.46 -15.72 16.87
C GLN A 65 6.95 -15.53 16.68
N GLN A 66 6.24 -15.10 17.73
CA GLN A 66 4.97 -14.40 17.57
C GLN A 66 5.26 -12.96 17.07
N GLN A 67 5.86 -12.82 15.90
CA GLN A 67 6.02 -11.52 15.26
C GLN A 67 4.69 -11.18 14.61
N LEU A 68 3.80 -10.57 15.39
CA LEU A 68 2.52 -10.02 14.90
C LEU A 68 2.81 -9.22 13.63
N ASP A 69 2.34 -9.74 12.49
CA ASP A 69 2.54 -9.19 11.14
C ASP A 69 2.02 -7.75 11.10
N THR A 70 2.91 -6.80 11.38
CA THR A 70 2.60 -5.36 11.40
C THR A 70 2.94 -4.77 10.03
N ARG A 71 2.67 -5.52 8.95
CA ARG A 71 2.87 -5.00 7.60
C ARG A 71 1.89 -3.89 7.31
N ARG A 72 2.44 -2.77 6.84
CA ARG A 72 1.64 -1.67 6.29
C ARG A 72 1.03 -2.15 4.97
N ILE A 73 -0.26 -1.88 4.80
CA ILE A 73 -0.94 -2.10 3.53
C ILE A 73 -0.40 -1.06 2.55
N ILE A 74 0.21 -1.52 1.45
CA ILE A 74 0.71 -0.65 0.38
C ILE A 74 -0.28 -0.71 -0.77
N HIS A 75 -0.83 0.44 -1.13
CA HIS A 75 -1.64 0.64 -2.33
C HIS A 75 -0.77 1.26 -3.41
N TYR A 76 -0.92 0.81 -4.65
CA TYR A 76 -0.16 1.30 -5.78
C TYR A 76 -1.12 1.72 -6.90
N ALA A 77 -0.83 2.86 -7.52
CA ALA A 77 -1.55 3.37 -8.69
C ALA A 77 -0.57 3.96 -9.69
N GLU A 78 -0.95 3.92 -10.97
CA GLU A 78 -0.21 4.54 -12.07
C GLU A 78 -1.07 5.63 -12.69
N ILE A 79 -0.45 6.75 -13.03
CA ILE A 79 -1.08 7.88 -13.71
C ILE A 79 -0.30 8.13 -15.00
N ASP A 80 -0.96 7.94 -16.14
CA ASP A 80 -0.43 8.39 -17.42
C ASP A 80 -0.64 9.90 -17.54
N ILE A 81 0.46 10.66 -17.54
CA ILE A 81 0.40 12.12 -17.67
C ILE A 81 -0.04 12.56 -19.07
N MET A 82 0.01 11.69 -20.07
CA MET A 82 -0.43 12.01 -21.43
C MET A 82 -1.95 11.93 -21.61
N ASP A 83 -2.67 11.32 -20.66
CA ASP A 83 -4.14 11.35 -20.65
C ASP A 83 -4.63 12.81 -20.53
N PRO A 84 -5.52 13.29 -21.43
CA PRO A 84 -6.09 14.63 -21.34
C PRO A 84 -6.72 14.96 -19.98
N ALA A 85 -7.29 13.98 -19.28
CA ALA A 85 -7.85 14.15 -17.94
C ALA A 85 -6.77 14.45 -16.86
N GLN A 86 -5.50 14.17 -17.16
CA GLN A 86 -4.35 14.37 -16.28
C GLN A 86 -3.48 15.54 -16.73
N ALA A 87 -4.03 16.49 -17.50
CA ALA A 87 -3.32 17.67 -18.02
C ALA A 87 -2.51 18.41 -16.95
N LYS A 88 -3.08 18.57 -15.76
CA LYS A 88 -2.41 19.18 -14.61
C LYS A 88 -1.07 18.52 -14.28
N TRP A 89 -0.95 17.20 -14.41
CA TRP A 89 0.28 16.48 -14.09
C TRP A 89 1.27 16.49 -15.24
N ARG A 90 0.79 16.56 -16.49
CA ARG A 90 1.66 16.80 -17.64
C ARG A 90 2.40 18.12 -17.49
N ASP A 91 1.66 19.19 -17.21
CA ASP A 91 2.22 20.54 -17.11
C ASP A 91 3.33 20.66 -16.04
N VAL A 92 3.33 19.77 -15.04
CA VAL A 92 4.31 19.75 -13.95
C VAL A 92 5.42 18.72 -14.18
N TYR A 93 5.15 17.57 -14.79
CA TYR A 93 6.08 16.43 -14.84
C TYR A 93 6.48 15.96 -16.25
N GLU A 94 6.06 16.64 -17.33
CA GLU A 94 6.33 16.21 -18.72
C GLU A 94 7.80 15.83 -18.97
N PHE A 95 8.73 16.57 -18.36
CA PHE A 95 10.17 16.37 -18.54
C PHE A 95 10.84 15.53 -17.44
N ASP A 96 10.12 15.25 -16.35
CA ASP A 96 10.67 14.62 -15.14
C ASP A 96 10.14 13.19 -14.89
N VAL A 97 9.20 12.69 -15.71
CA VAL A 97 8.72 11.31 -15.56
C VAL A 97 9.85 10.28 -15.80
N PRO A 98 9.96 9.23 -14.96
CA PRO A 98 8.99 8.82 -13.92
C PRO A 98 9.11 9.59 -12.59
N VAL A 99 7.96 9.97 -12.01
CA VAL A 99 7.88 10.60 -10.66
C VAL A 99 7.06 9.72 -9.73
N LEU A 100 7.54 9.47 -8.51
CA LEU A 100 6.84 8.64 -7.50
C LEU A 100 6.41 9.48 -6.31
N HIS A 101 5.10 9.51 -6.03
CA HIS A 101 4.57 10.04 -4.77
C HIS A 101 4.39 8.91 -3.76
N VAL A 102 4.69 9.22 -2.48
CA VAL A 102 4.59 8.29 -1.35
C VAL A 102 3.77 8.95 -0.24
N ASP A 103 2.48 8.64 -0.20
CA ASP A 103 1.55 9.22 0.77
C ASP A 103 1.24 8.25 1.92
N ARG A 104 1.03 8.80 3.11
CA ARG A 104 0.47 8.02 4.22
C ARG A 104 -1.05 7.97 4.09
N ARG A 105 -1.61 6.77 3.95
CA ARG A 105 -3.06 6.55 4.03
C ARG A 105 -3.45 6.16 5.45
N VAL A 106 -4.39 6.90 6.01
CA VAL A 106 -5.11 6.46 7.21
C VAL A 106 -6.34 5.71 6.72
N SER A 107 -6.42 4.41 6.95
CA SER A 107 -7.68 3.69 6.70
C SER A 107 -8.70 4.18 7.72
N ARG A 108 -9.58 5.09 7.29
CA ARG A 108 -10.79 5.41 8.05
C ARG A 108 -11.72 4.21 7.93
N VAL A 109 -12.06 3.60 9.05
CA VAL A 109 -13.15 2.63 9.10
C VAL A 109 -14.41 3.37 8.65
N LYS A 110 -15.09 2.85 7.62
CA LYS A 110 -16.23 3.49 6.97
C LYS A 110 -17.41 3.50 7.96
N GLY A 111 -17.64 4.64 8.61
CA GLY A 111 -18.70 4.82 9.61
C GLY A 111 -18.88 6.25 10.15
N GLN A 112 -18.37 7.28 9.46
CA GLN A 112 -18.61 8.68 9.84
C GLN A 112 -19.17 9.44 8.63
N HIS A 113 -20.45 9.81 8.71
CA HIS A 113 -21.10 10.76 7.81
C HIS A 113 -20.70 12.16 8.30
N ASP A 114 -19.70 12.76 7.67
CA ASP A 114 -19.27 14.11 7.96
C ASP A 114 -20.11 15.07 7.10
N GLY A 115 -21.23 15.53 7.66
CA GLY A 115 -21.88 16.76 7.20
C GLY A 115 -21.03 17.95 7.65
N VAL A 116 -20.71 18.85 6.72
CA VAL A 116 -20.15 20.16 7.03
C VAL A 116 -20.96 21.19 6.26
N ASP A 117 -21.90 21.80 6.96
CA ASP A 117 -22.43 23.15 6.73
C ASP A 117 -21.31 24.18 6.94
N GLY A 118 -21.37 25.26 6.17
CA GLY A 118 -20.50 26.44 6.26
C GLY A 118 -20.55 27.26 4.99
#